data_AF-A0A0M3QUV4-F1
#
_entry.id   AF-A0A0M3QUV4-F1
#
_cell.length_a   1.000
_cell.length_b   1.000
_cell.length_c   1.000
_cell.angle_alpha   90.00
_cell.angle_beta   90.00
_cell.angle_gamma   90.00
#
_symmetry.space_group_name_H-M   'P 1'
#
loop_
_entity.id
_entity.type
_entity.pdbx_description
1 polymer ?
#
loop_
_entity_poly.entity_id
_entity_poly.type
_entity_poly.pdbx_seq_one_letter_code
_entity_poly.pdbx_strand_id
1 'polypeptide(L)'
;MKKSETKTTTNNGTAAAPATNVEAASSSMEPTKAELEAEFDPNDKELCHAALKIQSTFRGHLARKLVNKDEPEDEDIEEITKKVAEELDIDLTDPELNKAATKIQASFRGHKTRKEANPE
;
A
#
# COMPACT_ATOMS: atom_id res chain seq x y z
N MET A 1 -80.11 -18.70 -11.37
CA MET A 1 -79.64 -18.60 -12.76
C MET A 1 -78.53 -19.62 -12.96
N LYS A 2 -78.75 -20.63 -13.81
CA LYS A 2 -78.03 -20.88 -15.09
C LYS A 2 -76.54 -21.21 -14.88
N LYS A 3 -76.13 -22.49 -15.02
CA LYS A 3 -75.48 -23.10 -16.22
C LYS A 3 -74.18 -22.35 -16.57
N SER A 4 -73.00 -22.93 -16.74
CA SER A 4 -72.64 -24.16 -17.46
C SER A 4 -71.12 -24.40 -17.40
N GLU A 5 -70.74 -25.66 -17.56
CA GLU A 5 -69.39 -26.24 -17.72
C GLU A 5 -68.60 -25.70 -18.92
N THR A 6 -67.25 -25.79 -18.88
CA THR A 6 -66.42 -26.24 -20.02
C THR A 6 -65.16 -26.98 -19.54
N LYS A 7 -65.16 -28.30 -19.75
CA LYS A 7 -64.00 -29.21 -19.82
C LYS A 7 -63.56 -29.29 -21.29
N THR A 8 -62.24 -29.37 -21.60
CA THR A 8 -61.57 -30.01 -22.79
C THR A 8 -60.09 -29.58 -22.79
N THR A 9 -59.08 -30.41 -22.47
CA THR A 9 -58.38 -31.48 -23.24
C THR A 9 -57.44 -30.99 -24.37
N THR A 10 -56.21 -31.54 -24.38
CA THR A 10 -55.20 -31.68 -25.48
C THR A 10 -54.32 -30.44 -25.77
N ASN A 11 -52.98 -30.49 -25.87
CA ASN A 11 -52.11 -31.40 -26.63
C ASN A 11 -50.66 -31.50 -26.09
N ASN A 12 -50.06 -32.67 -26.31
CA ASN A 12 -48.62 -33.00 -26.27
C ASN A 12 -47.89 -32.47 -27.52
N GLY A 13 -46.58 -32.19 -27.42
CA GLY A 13 -45.68 -32.21 -28.60
C GLY A 13 -44.42 -31.34 -28.51
N THR A 14 -43.31 -31.96 -28.09
CA THR A 14 -41.97 -31.96 -28.72
C THR A 14 -41.48 -30.72 -29.49
N ALA A 15 -40.33 -30.13 -29.09
CA ALA A 15 -39.07 -30.17 -29.86
C ALA A 15 -37.98 -29.21 -29.32
N ALA A 16 -36.74 -29.68 -29.44
CA ALA A 16 -35.49 -28.94 -29.64
C ALA A 16 -34.80 -28.27 -28.43
N ALA A 17 -33.81 -28.98 -27.89
CA ALA A 17 -32.56 -28.35 -27.46
C ALA A 17 -31.87 -27.66 -28.66
N PRO A 18 -30.92 -26.73 -28.42
CA PRO A 18 -29.55 -27.18 -28.27
C PRO A 18 -28.73 -26.43 -27.20
N ALA A 19 -27.66 -27.10 -26.80
CA ALA A 19 -26.65 -26.68 -25.86
C ALA A 19 -25.98 -25.34 -26.21
N THR A 20 -25.62 -24.58 -25.18
CA THR A 20 -24.36 -23.81 -25.21
C THR A 20 -23.59 -24.03 -23.92
N ASN A 21 -22.40 -24.53 -24.16
CA ASN A 21 -21.30 -24.83 -23.26
C ASN A 21 -20.65 -23.53 -22.78
N VAL A 22 -20.38 -23.38 -21.49
CA VAL A 22 -19.33 -22.44 -21.02
C VAL A 22 -18.60 -23.07 -19.83
N GLU A 23 -17.57 -23.84 -20.15
CA GLU A 23 -16.38 -24.01 -19.31
C GLU A 23 -15.58 -22.70 -19.26
N ALA A 24 -14.78 -22.57 -18.20
CA ALA A 24 -13.68 -21.62 -18.00
C ALA A 24 -14.02 -20.20 -17.51
N ALA A 25 -13.97 -20.03 -16.19
CA ALA A 25 -13.29 -18.89 -15.57
C ALA A 25 -12.98 -19.21 -14.11
N SER A 26 -11.72 -19.50 -13.82
CA SER A 26 -11.13 -19.29 -12.49
C SER A 26 -11.12 -17.78 -12.20
N SER A 27 -12.30 -17.19 -11.98
CA SER A 27 -12.41 -15.78 -11.59
C SER A 27 -12.29 -15.67 -10.09
N SER A 28 -11.28 -14.93 -9.68
CA SER A 28 -11.10 -14.38 -8.34
C SER A 28 -12.30 -13.50 -7.97
N MET A 29 -13.41 -14.12 -7.56
CA MET A 29 -14.53 -13.40 -6.96
C MET A 29 -13.98 -12.67 -5.74
N GLU A 30 -13.84 -11.35 -5.84
CA GLU A 30 -13.61 -10.53 -4.65
C GLU A 30 -14.78 -10.80 -3.70
N PRO A 31 -14.51 -11.28 -2.47
CA PRO A 31 -15.56 -11.58 -1.52
C PRO A 31 -16.34 -10.29 -1.25
N THR A 32 -17.66 -10.38 -1.34
CA THR A 32 -18.50 -9.21 -1.14
C THR A 32 -18.37 -8.74 0.31
N LYS A 33 -18.51 -7.43 0.55
CA LYS A 33 -18.43 -6.86 1.91
C LYS A 33 -19.35 -7.57 2.90
N ALA A 34 -20.53 -7.99 2.45
CA ALA A 34 -21.51 -8.71 3.27
C ALA A 34 -21.06 -10.14 3.63
N GLU A 35 -20.37 -10.83 2.71
CA GLU A 35 -19.79 -12.15 2.98
C GLU A 35 -18.61 -12.04 3.95
N LEU A 36 -17.76 -11.02 3.78
CA LEU A 36 -16.67 -10.74 4.72
C LEU A 36 -17.20 -10.44 6.12
N GLU A 37 -18.16 -9.52 6.26
CA GLU A 37 -18.75 -9.15 7.56
C GLU A 37 -19.45 -10.34 8.24
N ALA A 38 -20.01 -11.28 7.48
CA ALA A 38 -20.57 -12.52 8.02
C ALA A 38 -19.50 -13.47 8.57
N GLU A 39 -18.26 -13.36 8.09
CA GLU A 39 -17.11 -14.17 8.51
C GLU A 39 -16.35 -13.57 9.71
N PHE A 40 -16.54 -12.26 10.00
CA PHE A 40 -16.01 -11.61 11.20
C PHE A 40 -16.95 -11.83 12.40
N ASP A 41 -16.65 -12.81 13.26
CA ASP A 41 -17.33 -12.93 14.56
C ASP A 41 -16.73 -11.91 15.56
N PRO A 42 -17.51 -10.92 16.04
CA PRO A 42 -17.03 -9.94 17.01
C PRO A 42 -16.67 -10.54 18.38
N ASN A 43 -17.05 -11.80 18.67
CA ASN A 43 -16.68 -12.51 19.88
C ASN A 43 -15.42 -13.38 19.72
N ASP A 44 -14.87 -13.46 18.50
CA ASP A 44 -13.61 -14.15 18.26
C ASP A 44 -12.44 -13.35 18.86
N LYS A 45 -11.88 -13.89 19.94
CA LYS A 45 -10.77 -13.30 20.68
C LYS A 45 -9.47 -13.29 19.86
N GLU A 46 -9.26 -14.28 19.01
CA GLU A 46 -8.05 -14.36 18.18
C GLU A 46 -8.10 -13.31 17.07
N LEU A 47 -9.26 -13.16 16.43
CA LEU A 47 -9.50 -12.13 15.42
C LEU A 47 -9.36 -10.72 15.99
N CYS A 48 -9.92 -10.47 17.17
CA CYS A 48 -9.74 -9.21 17.89
C CYS A 48 -8.27 -8.93 18.21
N HIS A 49 -7.52 -9.96 18.65
CA HIS A 49 -6.11 -9.82 18.97
C HIS A 49 -5.26 -9.52 17.72
N ALA A 50 -5.53 -10.20 16.61
CA ALA A 50 -4.89 -9.97 15.33
C ALA A 50 -5.16 -8.55 14.80
N ALA A 51 -6.42 -8.09 14.85
CA ALA A 51 -6.79 -6.74 14.48
C ALA A 51 -6.07 -5.69 15.34
N LEU A 52 -6.05 -5.89 16.67
CA LEU A 52 -5.31 -5.03 17.60
C LEU A 52 -3.82 -4.98 17.25
N LYS A 53 -3.21 -6.13 16.90
CA LYS A 53 -1.81 -6.22 16.50
C LYS A 53 -1.56 -5.40 15.23
N ILE A 54 -2.38 -5.57 14.20
CA ILE A 54 -2.27 -4.81 12.93
C ILE A 54 -2.42 -3.31 13.18
N GLN A 55 -3.40 -2.90 13.98
CA GLN A 55 -3.59 -1.49 14.34
C GLN A 55 -2.39 -0.95 15.11
N SER A 56 -1.84 -1.71 16.06
CA SER A 56 -0.68 -1.30 16.86
C SER A 56 0.58 -1.13 16.01
N THR A 57 0.84 -2.06 15.09
CA THR A 57 2.01 -2.00 14.18
C THR A 57 1.88 -0.83 13.22
N PHE A 58 0.68 -0.58 12.69
CA PHE A 58 0.40 0.53 11.78
C PHE A 58 0.51 1.89 12.49
N ARG A 59 -0.05 2.04 13.70
CA ARG A 59 0.16 3.24 14.53
C ARG A 59 1.64 3.49 14.78
N GLY A 60 2.40 2.44 15.08
CA GLY A 60 3.86 2.53 15.20
C GLY A 60 4.56 2.89 13.88
N HIS A 61 4.09 2.38 12.74
CA HIS A 61 4.62 2.73 11.42
C HIS A 61 4.38 4.20 11.10
N LEU A 62 3.19 4.74 11.39
CA LEU A 62 2.90 6.16 11.23
C LEU A 62 3.77 7.02 12.13
N ALA A 63 3.94 6.64 13.41
CA ALA A 63 4.83 7.36 14.33
C ALA A 63 6.27 7.39 13.81
N ARG A 64 6.80 6.24 13.34
CA ARG A 64 8.14 6.16 12.74
C ARG A 64 8.25 6.97 11.45
N LYS A 65 7.22 6.94 10.58
CA LYS A 65 7.20 7.71 9.33
C LYS A 65 7.17 9.23 9.57
N LEU A 66 6.50 9.68 10.63
CA LEU A 66 6.47 11.10 11.00
C LEU A 66 7.81 11.57 11.60
N VAL A 67 8.53 10.69 12.32
CA VAL A 67 9.86 10.99 12.89
C VAL A 67 10.98 10.86 11.85
N ASN A 68 10.88 9.90 10.94
CA ASN A 68 11.85 9.69 9.85
C ASN A 68 11.57 10.57 8.62
N LYS A 69 10.68 11.56 8.72
CA LYS A 69 10.48 12.57 7.66
C LYS A 69 11.67 13.53 7.54
N ASP A 70 12.62 13.45 8.47
CA ASP A 70 13.95 14.06 8.40
C ASP A 70 14.98 13.19 7.66
N GLU A 71 14.59 12.00 7.17
CA GLU A 71 15.38 11.31 6.16
C GLU A 71 15.24 12.15 4.89
N PRO A 72 16.33 12.75 4.39
CA PRO A 72 16.25 13.59 3.20
C PRO A 72 15.61 12.73 2.11
N GLU A 73 14.59 13.27 1.44
CA GLU A 73 14.17 12.75 0.14
C GLU A 73 15.45 12.52 -0.65
N ASP A 74 15.59 11.36 -1.31
CA ASP A 74 16.75 10.98 -2.12
C ASP A 74 16.87 11.93 -3.34
N GLU A 75 17.01 13.24 -3.10
CA GLU A 75 17.52 14.18 -4.07
C GLU A 75 18.95 13.73 -4.33
N ASP A 76 19.25 13.42 -5.60
CA ASP A 76 20.57 13.01 -6.04
C ASP A 76 21.58 14.05 -5.54
N ILE A 77 22.35 13.68 -4.50
CA ILE A 77 23.35 14.56 -3.88
C ILE A 77 24.33 15.08 -4.95
N GLU A 78 24.57 14.26 -5.99
CA GLU A 78 25.35 14.61 -7.17
C GLU A 78 24.70 15.72 -8.00
N GLU A 79 23.38 15.73 -8.17
CA GLU A 79 22.67 16.79 -8.89
C GLU A 79 22.67 18.10 -8.10
N ILE A 80 22.45 18.05 -6.78
CA ILE A 80 22.51 19.22 -5.91
C ILE A 80 23.92 19.82 -5.92
N THR A 81 24.95 18.98 -5.72
CA THR A 81 26.34 19.45 -5.70
C THR A 81 26.75 20.08 -7.03
N LYS A 82 26.30 19.52 -8.16
CA LYS A 82 26.55 20.08 -9.48
C LYS A 82 25.83 21.42 -9.70
N LYS A 83 24.56 21.55 -9.33
CA LYS A 83 23.80 22.81 -9.44
C LYS A 83 24.44 23.92 -8.59
N VAL A 84 24.81 23.61 -7.35
CA VAL A 84 25.47 24.55 -6.45
C VAL A 84 26.85 24.96 -6.98
N ALA A 85 27.62 24.02 -7.53
CA ALA A 85 28.92 24.33 -8.12
C ALA A 85 28.79 25.23 -9.36
N GLU A 86 27.76 25.04 -10.19
CA GLU A 86 27.49 25.89 -11.35
C GLU A 86 26.99 27.28 -10.95
N GLU A 87 26.12 27.39 -9.94
CA GLU A 87 25.60 28.69 -9.45
C GLU A 87 26.67 29.55 -8.77
N LEU A 88 27.62 28.92 -8.07
CA LEU A 88 28.67 29.59 -7.30
C LEU A 88 30.05 29.60 -7.99
N ASP A 89 30.14 29.12 -9.23
CA ASP A 89 31.38 29.00 -10.03
C ASP A 89 32.52 28.29 -9.26
N ILE A 90 32.19 27.14 -8.66
CA ILE A 90 33.11 26.36 -7.82
C ILE A 90 33.86 25.32 -8.65
N ASP A 91 35.20 25.36 -8.60
CA ASP A 91 36.05 24.32 -9.20
C ASP A 91 36.09 23.06 -8.32
N LEU A 92 35.37 22.01 -8.73
CA LEU A 92 35.34 20.72 -8.04
C LEU A 92 36.67 19.95 -8.14
N THR A 93 37.58 20.34 -9.03
CA THR A 93 38.89 19.71 -9.18
C THR A 93 39.96 20.29 -8.25
N ASP A 94 39.65 21.40 -7.56
CA ASP A 94 40.58 22.04 -6.63
C ASP A 94 40.88 21.13 -5.42
N PRO A 95 42.16 20.75 -5.21
CA PRO A 95 42.56 19.95 -4.05
C PRO A 95 42.35 20.68 -2.71
N GLU A 96 42.38 22.01 -2.65
CA GLU A 96 42.15 22.75 -1.39
C GLU A 96 40.68 22.74 -0.99
N LEU A 97 39.77 22.99 -1.93
CA LEU A 97 38.33 22.83 -1.73
C LEU A 97 37.97 21.43 -1.23
N ASN A 98 38.51 20.38 -1.86
CA ASN A 98 38.25 18.99 -1.46
C ASN A 98 38.73 18.68 -0.03
N LYS A 99 39.89 19.22 0.38
CA LYS A 99 40.38 19.11 1.76
C LYS A 99 39.45 19.81 2.75
N ALA A 100 38.98 21.02 2.40
CA ALA A 100 38.06 21.77 3.25
C ALA A 100 36.71 21.05 3.41
N ALA A 101 36.13 20.58 2.30
CA ALA A 101 34.89 19.80 2.29
C ALA A 101 35.02 18.54 3.16
N THR A 102 36.11 17.79 3.01
CA THR A 102 36.41 16.61 3.84
C THR A 102 36.42 16.94 5.33
N LYS A 103 37.02 18.07 5.72
CA LYS A 103 37.05 18.53 7.12
C LYS A 103 35.66 18.86 7.65
N ILE A 104 34.83 19.52 6.85
CA ILE A 104 33.44 19.86 7.20
C ILE A 104 32.62 18.57 7.36
N GLN A 105 32.71 17.64 6.40
CA GLN A 105 32.00 16.36 6.44
C GLN A 105 32.39 15.52 7.67
N ALA A 106 33.68 15.45 8.00
CA ALA A 106 34.16 14.74 9.18
C ALA A 106 33.61 15.36 10.49
N SER A 107 33.61 16.69 10.58
CA SER A 107 33.06 17.41 11.73
C SER A 107 31.56 17.16 11.89
N PHE A 108 30.80 17.24 10.79
CA PHE A 108 29.36 16.99 10.77
C PHE A 108 29.03 15.55 11.14
N ARG A 109 29.74 14.56 10.57
CA ARG A 109 29.56 13.15 10.94
C ARG A 109 29.77 12.94 12.43
N GLY A 110 30.82 13.53 13.00
CA GLY A 110 31.08 13.47 14.44
C GLY A 110 29.98 14.15 15.26
N HIS A 111 29.46 15.30 14.82
CA HIS A 111 28.35 15.98 15.48
C HIS A 111 27.07 15.14 15.48
N LYS A 112 26.71 14.56 14.33
CA LYS A 112 25.54 13.68 14.20
C LYS A 112 25.63 12.48 15.16
N THR A 113 26.77 11.79 15.19
CA THR A 113 26.99 10.67 16.12
C THR A 113 26.85 11.09 17.59
N ARG A 114 27.40 12.25 17.99
CA ARG A 114 27.26 12.73 19.37
C ARG A 114 25.82 13.11 19.72
N LYS A 115 25.08 13.72 18.80
CA LYS A 115 23.67 14.07 18.98
C LYS A 115 22.79 12.81 19.14
N GLU A 116 23.07 11.77 18.37
CA GLU A 116 22.35 10.49 18.47
C GLU A 116 22.73 9.71 19.74
N ALA A 117 24.00 9.75 20.16
CA ALA A 117 24.48 9.06 21.35
C ALA A 117 24.06 9.74 22.67
N ASN A 118 23.75 11.05 22.64
CA ASN A 118 23.22 11.78 23.78
C ASN A 118 22.04 12.66 23.33
N PRO A 119 20.83 12.06 23.21
CA PRO A 119 19.62 12.85 22.99
C PRO A 119 19.41 13.75 24.22
N GLU A 120 19.35 15.06 23.99
CA GLU A 120 19.01 16.08 25.01
C GLU A 120 17.60 15.85 25.59
#